data_AF-A0A8T4ZT85-F1
#
_entry.id   AF-A0A8T4ZT85-F1
#
_cell.length_a   1.000
_cell.length_b   1.000
_cell.length_c   1.000
_cell.angle_alpha   90.00
_cell.angle_beta   90.00
_cell.angle_gamma   90.00
#
_symmetry.space_group_name_H-M   'P 1'
#
loop_
_entity.id
_entity.type
_entity.pdbx_description
1 polymer ?
#
loop_
_entity_poly.entity_id
_entity_poly.type
_entity_poly.pdbx_seq_one_letter_code
_entity_poly.pdbx_strand_id
1 'polypeptide(L)'
;MVKARNVLPLLFVLVSATILNLNASIVRAADGEVHNGDLILSGNNVTLIEGRFDINGSILVEENATLILKNALLNFTQTADYQFNITFRNPVNGNPRFVVENSTINTNEFELRIYFNGNSSADIYMLESYSYYWRISLSARDQSVLNVLNSTLDFIYPSDSATVNLTYCAAAGMHTMSDSYIYIADSEIGILSVRENVTVEMSNSHISSYAYIYASSVNCSIDELESGLFDYWNFEQNCSVVAAPSGGIPNFTIVDTLVNYWAFHFQGESNATISDSSLLLVCASDSSVVSVFATETNSVQTYDNSTLYAYNSSTSDAYLYGNSQVWAINSTCTTPYYSDQACVYGCSYVFVQVLDTASTPIPNANVTAMYANSTVADSKLTDETGWTKFILVGGISNATGDYSMGNYTIIGTYGYYSANTTVVAYGNPQITLTLDFIIPEFQTVTLTLLFTLATLTSWLLHRKQRKPQ
;
A
#
# COMPACT_ATOMS: atom_id res chain seq x y z
N MET A 1 14.40 -6.33 25.97
CA MET A 1 15.41 -7.39 26.17
C MET A 1 15.82 -7.87 24.80
N VAL A 2 16.79 -7.17 24.20
CA VAL A 2 17.17 -7.31 22.78
C VAL A 2 18.00 -8.58 22.62
N LYS A 3 17.45 -9.60 21.94
CA LYS A 3 18.23 -10.76 21.51
C LYS A 3 19.15 -10.30 20.39
N ALA A 4 20.44 -10.23 20.67
CA ALA A 4 21.47 -10.08 19.66
C ALA A 4 21.37 -11.23 18.65
N ARG A 5 20.74 -10.96 17.49
CA ARG A 5 20.91 -11.76 16.27
C ARG A 5 22.12 -11.18 15.55
N ASN A 6 23.31 -11.62 15.97
CA ASN A 6 24.50 -11.58 15.13
C ASN A 6 24.27 -12.59 13.99
N VAL A 7 23.60 -12.17 12.92
CA VAL A 7 23.62 -12.92 11.66
C VAL A 7 24.88 -12.46 10.95
N LEU A 8 25.83 -13.40 10.89
CA LEU A 8 27.13 -13.30 10.26
C LEU A 8 26.95 -13.37 8.72
N PRO A 9 27.18 -12.32 7.91
CA PRO A 9 27.21 -12.47 6.46
C PRO A 9 28.62 -12.76 5.94
N LEU A 10 29.63 -12.82 6.81
CA LEU A 10 31.04 -12.79 6.39
C LEU A 10 31.64 -14.14 5.95
N LEU A 11 30.89 -15.26 5.97
CA LEU A 11 31.45 -16.59 5.70
C LEU A 11 31.17 -17.16 4.30
N PHE A 12 30.44 -16.46 3.42
CA PHE A 12 30.03 -17.03 2.12
C PHE A 12 31.00 -16.78 0.95
N VAL A 13 31.92 -15.83 1.07
CA VAL A 13 32.94 -15.56 0.02
C VAL A 13 33.93 -16.73 -0.17
N LEU A 14 34.01 -17.68 0.79
CA LEU A 14 34.93 -18.80 0.69
C LEU A 14 34.47 -19.96 -0.19
N VAL A 15 33.18 -20.09 -0.54
CA VAL A 15 32.73 -21.23 -1.36
C VAL A 15 33.19 -21.07 -2.82
N SER A 16 33.25 -19.83 -3.32
CA SER A 16 33.65 -19.55 -4.72
C SER A 16 35.12 -19.93 -4.99
N ALA A 17 36.00 -19.86 -3.98
CA ALA A 17 37.41 -20.22 -4.13
C ALA A 17 37.64 -21.74 -4.36
N THR A 18 36.71 -22.61 -3.96
CA THR A 18 36.87 -24.06 -4.15
C THR A 18 36.49 -24.56 -5.55
N ILE A 19 35.75 -23.77 -6.33
CA ILE A 19 35.32 -24.13 -7.70
C ILE A 19 36.46 -23.95 -8.72
N LEU A 20 37.48 -23.15 -8.40
CA LEU A 20 38.58 -22.81 -9.32
C LEU A 20 39.58 -23.94 -9.64
N ASN A 21 39.42 -25.14 -9.08
CA ASN A 21 40.20 -26.33 -9.45
C ASN A 21 39.52 -27.24 -10.49
N LEU A 22 38.36 -26.84 -11.03
CA LEU A 22 37.71 -27.53 -12.14
C LEU A 22 38.27 -27.05 -13.49
N ASN A 23 38.36 -27.95 -14.47
CA ASN A 23 38.80 -27.66 -15.85
C ASN A 23 37.84 -26.67 -16.54
N ALA A 24 37.95 -25.39 -16.22
CA ALA A 24 37.15 -24.34 -16.83
C ALA A 24 37.61 -24.12 -18.28
N SER A 25 36.66 -24.08 -19.22
CA SER A 25 36.93 -23.57 -20.56
C SER A 25 37.01 -22.04 -20.47
N ILE A 26 38.21 -21.50 -20.70
CA ILE A 26 38.38 -20.06 -20.79
C ILE A 26 37.92 -19.63 -22.18
N VAL A 27 36.89 -18.81 -22.24
CA VAL A 27 36.42 -18.19 -23.47
C VAL A 27 36.96 -16.76 -23.48
N ARG A 28 37.96 -16.53 -24.34
CA ARG A 28 38.43 -15.19 -24.71
C ARG A 28 38.02 -14.97 -26.15
N ALA A 29 37.21 -13.94 -26.41
CA ALA A 29 37.09 -13.44 -27.76
C ALA A 29 38.46 -12.86 -28.16
N ALA A 30 38.90 -13.08 -29.40
CA ALA A 30 40.01 -12.29 -29.92
C ALA A 30 39.59 -10.81 -29.93
N ASP A 31 40.51 -9.89 -29.64
CA ASP A 31 40.22 -8.45 -29.61
C ASP A 31 39.50 -8.02 -30.90
N GLY A 32 38.24 -7.57 -30.74
CA GLY A 32 37.40 -7.07 -31.83
C GLY A 32 36.49 -8.10 -32.53
N GLU A 33 36.53 -9.37 -32.13
CA GLU A 33 35.56 -10.36 -32.63
C GLU A 33 34.24 -10.30 -31.85
N VAL A 34 33.14 -10.29 -32.60
CA VAL A 34 31.77 -10.39 -32.05
C VAL A 34 31.31 -11.82 -32.18
N HIS A 35 30.93 -12.45 -31.07
CA HIS A 35 30.28 -13.76 -31.07
C HIS A 35 28.90 -13.64 -31.72
N ASN A 36 28.69 -14.32 -32.85
CA ASN A 36 27.42 -14.27 -33.57
C ASN A 36 26.56 -15.48 -33.21
N GLY A 37 25.32 -15.21 -32.79
CA GLY A 37 24.37 -16.22 -32.31
C GLY A 37 24.48 -16.45 -30.81
N ASP A 38 23.70 -17.41 -30.31
CA ASP A 38 23.63 -17.66 -28.87
C ASP A 38 24.89 -18.40 -28.37
N LEU A 39 25.29 -18.10 -27.14
CA LEU A 39 26.28 -18.87 -26.39
C LEU A 39 25.53 -19.85 -25.48
N ILE A 40 25.61 -21.15 -25.78
CA ILE A 40 24.91 -22.20 -25.02
C ILE A 40 25.91 -23.00 -24.20
N LEU A 41 25.75 -22.97 -22.88
CA LEU A 41 26.53 -23.71 -21.90
C LEU A 41 25.65 -24.79 -21.28
N SER A 42 26.12 -26.04 -21.24
CA SER A 42 25.34 -27.17 -20.72
C SER A 42 26.22 -28.18 -19.98
N GLY A 43 25.60 -29.21 -19.40
CA GLY A 43 26.28 -30.25 -18.63
C GLY A 43 26.92 -29.70 -17.35
N ASN A 44 28.20 -29.99 -17.15
CA ASN A 44 29.00 -29.50 -16.01
C ASN A 44 30.04 -28.45 -16.45
N ASN A 45 29.84 -27.83 -17.61
CA ASN A 45 30.83 -26.91 -18.17
C ASN A 45 30.93 -25.65 -17.32
N VAL A 46 32.16 -25.26 -16.98
CA VAL A 46 32.46 -23.98 -16.36
C VAL A 46 33.10 -23.10 -17.42
N THR A 47 32.46 -21.98 -17.75
CA THR A 47 32.95 -21.04 -18.75
C THR A 47 33.31 -19.72 -18.09
N LEU A 48 34.57 -19.34 -18.27
CA LEU A 48 35.10 -18.06 -17.80
C LEU A 48 35.18 -17.07 -18.97
N ILE A 49 34.51 -15.93 -18.82
CA ILE A 49 34.69 -14.74 -19.64
C ILE A 49 35.52 -13.74 -18.84
N GLU A 50 36.66 -13.35 -19.41
CA GLU A 50 37.60 -12.38 -18.84
C GLU A 50 38.01 -11.38 -19.93
N GLY A 51 38.06 -10.09 -19.58
CA GLY A 51 38.27 -9.01 -20.55
C GLY A 51 37.01 -8.68 -21.36
N ARG A 52 37.18 -8.14 -22.57
CA ARG A 52 36.05 -7.75 -23.42
C ARG A 52 35.48 -8.96 -24.17
N PHE A 53 34.15 -9.10 -24.13
CA PHE A 53 33.42 -10.10 -24.92
C PHE A 53 32.18 -9.45 -25.54
N ASP A 54 32.21 -9.26 -26.85
CA ASP A 54 31.10 -8.72 -27.61
C ASP A 54 30.22 -9.87 -28.13
N ILE A 55 28.90 -9.80 -27.92
CA ILE A 55 27.96 -10.83 -28.35
C ILE A 55 26.74 -10.26 -29.07
N ASN A 56 26.40 -10.87 -30.20
CA ASN A 56 25.19 -10.65 -30.98
C ASN A 56 24.26 -11.87 -30.86
N GLY A 57 23.72 -12.07 -29.66
CA GLY A 57 22.94 -13.23 -29.28
C GLY A 57 22.70 -13.29 -27.77
N SER A 58 21.95 -14.31 -27.34
CA SER A 58 21.69 -14.58 -25.93
C SER A 58 22.75 -15.49 -25.32
N ILE A 59 22.81 -15.57 -24.00
CA ILE A 59 23.62 -16.56 -23.28
C ILE A 59 22.68 -17.50 -22.53
N LEU A 60 22.75 -18.79 -22.82
CA LEU A 60 21.90 -19.82 -22.23
C LEU A 60 22.76 -20.75 -21.38
N VAL A 61 22.46 -20.85 -20.09
CA VAL A 61 23.19 -21.69 -19.14
C VAL A 61 22.23 -22.76 -18.62
N GLU A 62 22.51 -24.01 -18.96
CA GLU A 62 21.63 -25.14 -18.73
C GLU A 62 22.25 -26.20 -17.81
N GLU A 63 21.40 -27.03 -17.21
CA GLU A 63 21.80 -28.16 -16.37
C GLU A 63 22.61 -27.76 -15.12
N ASN A 64 23.91 -28.04 -15.09
CA ASN A 64 24.82 -27.71 -13.99
C ASN A 64 25.97 -26.81 -14.48
N ALA A 65 25.79 -26.17 -15.63
CA ALA A 65 26.81 -25.30 -16.20
C ALA A 65 26.98 -24.04 -15.34
N THR A 66 28.17 -23.46 -15.38
CA THR A 66 28.51 -22.24 -14.66
C THR A 66 29.07 -21.22 -15.62
N LEU A 67 28.51 -20.01 -15.61
CA LEU A 67 29.06 -18.84 -16.30
C LEU A 67 29.75 -17.95 -15.27
N ILE A 68 31.03 -17.64 -15.50
CA ILE A 68 31.84 -16.75 -14.67
C ILE A 68 32.21 -15.52 -15.49
N LEU A 69 31.83 -14.33 -15.01
CA LEU A 69 32.33 -13.05 -15.51
C LEU A 69 33.34 -12.51 -14.49
N LYS A 70 34.60 -12.38 -14.89
CA LYS A 70 35.67 -11.88 -14.01
C LYS A 70 36.44 -10.79 -14.71
N ASN A 71 36.44 -9.57 -14.16
CA ASN A 71 37.07 -8.41 -14.80
C ASN A 71 36.64 -8.29 -16.26
N ALA A 72 35.36 -8.55 -16.53
CA ALA A 72 34.82 -8.68 -17.87
C ALA A 72 34.03 -7.43 -18.27
N LEU A 73 34.14 -7.05 -19.54
CA LEU A 73 33.20 -6.16 -20.22
C LEU A 73 32.38 -7.02 -21.18
N LEU A 74 31.22 -7.49 -20.72
CA LEU A 74 30.28 -8.24 -21.54
C LEU A 74 29.37 -7.26 -22.28
N ASN A 75 29.47 -7.21 -23.60
CA ASN A 75 28.83 -6.19 -24.42
C ASN A 75 27.84 -6.82 -25.40
N PHE A 76 26.56 -6.58 -25.20
CA PHE A 76 25.50 -7.03 -26.09
C PHE A 76 25.34 -6.03 -27.24
N THR A 77 25.40 -6.52 -28.49
CA THR A 77 25.22 -5.68 -29.68
C THR A 77 23.74 -5.45 -30.04
N GLN A 78 22.84 -5.47 -29.05
CA GLN A 78 21.40 -5.31 -29.27
C GLN A 78 21.04 -3.90 -29.75
N THR A 79 19.93 -3.81 -30.49
CA THR A 79 19.38 -2.59 -31.09
C THR A 79 17.93 -2.31 -30.69
N ALA A 80 17.40 -3.09 -29.75
CA ALA A 80 16.06 -2.96 -29.20
C ALA A 80 16.01 -3.57 -27.81
N ASP A 81 15.08 -3.11 -26.97
CA ASP A 81 14.83 -3.67 -25.64
C ASP A 81 14.47 -5.14 -25.72
N TYR A 82 15.04 -5.94 -24.82
CA TYR A 82 14.77 -7.38 -24.69
C TYR A 82 15.09 -8.23 -25.93
N GLN A 83 15.88 -7.72 -26.88
CA GLN A 83 16.29 -8.49 -28.05
C GLN A 83 17.07 -9.75 -27.66
N PHE A 84 17.97 -9.63 -26.67
CA PHE A 84 18.75 -10.74 -26.12
C PHE A 84 18.54 -10.86 -24.61
N ASN A 85 19.03 -11.94 -24.03
CA ASN A 85 19.01 -12.17 -22.58
C ASN A 85 20.15 -13.07 -22.11
N ILE A 86 20.28 -13.20 -20.80
CA ILE A 86 21.03 -14.28 -20.16
C ILE A 86 20.01 -15.14 -19.43
N THR A 87 19.96 -16.44 -19.70
CA THR A 87 18.97 -17.35 -19.09
C THR A 87 19.64 -18.56 -18.47
N PHE A 88 19.40 -18.75 -17.17
CA PHE A 88 19.76 -19.92 -16.37
C PHE A 88 18.52 -20.81 -16.23
N ARG A 89 18.54 -22.03 -16.77
CA ARG A 89 17.35 -22.91 -16.86
C ARG A 89 17.68 -24.39 -16.92
N ASN A 90 16.63 -25.23 -16.97
CA ASN A 90 16.73 -26.69 -17.17
C ASN A 90 17.70 -27.38 -16.19
N PRO A 91 17.48 -27.30 -14.87
CA PRO A 91 18.37 -27.84 -13.83
C PRO A 91 18.37 -29.38 -13.74
N VAL A 92 18.05 -30.11 -14.82
CA VAL A 92 17.80 -31.57 -14.82
C VAL A 92 18.95 -32.36 -14.19
N ASN A 93 20.19 -31.86 -14.29
CA ASN A 93 21.39 -32.49 -13.76
C ASN A 93 22.18 -31.61 -12.75
N GLY A 94 21.58 -30.57 -12.18
CA GLY A 94 22.26 -29.72 -11.20
C GLY A 94 21.64 -28.35 -11.01
N ASN A 95 22.46 -27.33 -10.79
CA ASN A 95 22.03 -25.95 -10.55
C ASN A 95 22.84 -25.04 -11.48
N PRO A 96 22.24 -24.43 -12.52
CA PRO A 96 22.93 -23.47 -13.37
C PRO A 96 23.38 -22.27 -12.53
N ARG A 97 24.65 -21.87 -12.68
CA ARG A 97 25.26 -20.87 -11.79
C ARG A 97 25.79 -19.66 -12.55
N PHE A 98 25.56 -18.50 -11.98
CA PHE A 98 26.15 -17.24 -12.42
C PHE A 98 27.09 -16.70 -11.37
N VAL A 99 28.33 -16.44 -11.75
CA VAL A 99 29.31 -15.81 -10.87
C VAL A 99 29.82 -14.55 -11.55
N VAL A 100 29.72 -13.41 -10.86
CA VAL A 100 30.23 -12.14 -11.35
C VAL A 100 31.20 -11.57 -10.33
N GLU A 101 32.38 -11.18 -10.79
CA GLU A 101 33.42 -10.53 -10.00
C GLU A 101 33.94 -9.32 -10.79
N ASN A 102 33.63 -8.12 -10.29
CA ASN A 102 34.14 -6.84 -10.81
C ASN A 102 33.99 -6.74 -12.34
N SER A 103 32.75 -6.78 -12.83
CA SER A 103 32.48 -6.82 -14.26
C SER A 103 31.38 -5.84 -14.64
N THR A 104 31.36 -5.49 -15.91
CA THR A 104 30.38 -4.58 -16.49
C THR A 104 29.61 -5.32 -17.58
N ILE A 105 28.29 -5.19 -17.57
CA ILE A 105 27.46 -5.62 -18.70
C ILE A 105 26.96 -4.37 -19.41
N ASN A 106 27.33 -4.22 -20.67
CA ASN A 106 26.86 -3.15 -21.55
C ASN A 106 25.78 -3.69 -22.49
N THR A 107 24.68 -2.95 -22.60
CA THR A 107 23.48 -3.34 -23.32
C THR A 107 23.13 -2.39 -24.46
N ASN A 108 24.06 -1.50 -24.83
CA ASN A 108 23.87 -0.45 -25.82
C ASN A 108 22.64 0.42 -25.55
N GLU A 109 22.43 0.81 -24.29
CA GLU A 109 21.30 1.62 -23.82
C GLU A 109 19.92 0.95 -23.83
N PHE A 110 19.82 -0.29 -24.30
CA PHE A 110 18.57 -1.09 -24.31
C PHE A 110 18.45 -1.99 -23.08
N GLU A 111 17.23 -2.37 -22.71
CA GLU A 111 16.97 -3.25 -21.57
C GLU A 111 17.44 -4.69 -21.84
N LEU A 112 18.13 -5.29 -20.85
CA LEU A 112 18.54 -6.69 -20.83
C LEU A 112 18.03 -7.33 -19.55
N ARG A 113 17.41 -8.51 -19.67
CA ARG A 113 16.98 -9.29 -18.51
C ARG A 113 17.86 -10.52 -18.32
N ILE A 114 18.23 -10.78 -17.07
CA ILE A 114 18.92 -12.00 -16.63
C ILE A 114 17.90 -12.85 -15.86
N TYR A 115 17.58 -14.03 -16.40
CA TYR A 115 16.59 -14.94 -15.84
C TYR A 115 17.25 -16.08 -15.08
N PHE A 116 16.83 -16.30 -13.84
CA PHE A 116 17.20 -17.45 -13.00
C PHE A 116 15.96 -18.29 -12.75
N ASN A 117 15.89 -19.47 -13.39
CA ASN A 117 14.75 -20.38 -13.29
C ASN A 117 15.19 -21.75 -12.77
N GLY A 118 14.23 -22.49 -12.20
CA GLY A 118 14.44 -23.86 -11.72
C GLY A 118 15.63 -24.00 -10.77
N ASN A 119 15.58 -23.36 -9.60
CA ASN A 119 16.61 -23.45 -8.56
C ASN A 119 18.01 -23.08 -9.09
N SER A 120 18.11 -22.05 -9.92
CA SER A 120 19.40 -21.49 -10.36
C SER A 120 20.03 -20.66 -9.25
N SER A 121 21.34 -20.40 -9.33
CA SER A 121 22.04 -19.60 -8.33
C SER A 121 22.91 -18.50 -8.94
N ALA A 122 23.03 -17.39 -8.24
CA ALA A 122 23.89 -16.28 -8.62
C ALA A 122 24.68 -15.72 -7.43
N ASP A 123 25.97 -15.52 -7.63
CA ASP A 123 26.83 -14.74 -6.74
C ASP A 123 27.39 -13.56 -7.55
N ILE A 124 26.89 -12.36 -7.27
CA ILE A 124 27.17 -11.15 -8.05
C ILE A 124 27.91 -10.16 -7.15
N TYR A 125 29.17 -9.88 -7.48
CA TYR A 125 30.01 -8.93 -6.76
C TYR A 125 30.56 -7.88 -7.71
N MET A 126 30.33 -6.59 -7.37
CA MET A 126 30.79 -5.46 -8.19
C MET A 126 30.35 -5.55 -9.64
N LEU A 127 29.05 -5.83 -9.87
CA LEU A 127 28.44 -5.70 -11.18
C LEU A 127 27.99 -4.25 -11.39
N GLU A 128 28.49 -3.65 -12.45
CA GLU A 128 28.08 -2.33 -12.90
C GLU A 128 27.21 -2.42 -14.17
N SER A 129 26.06 -1.73 -14.15
CA SER A 129 25.28 -1.45 -15.36
C SER A 129 25.79 -0.15 -16.00
N TYR A 130 26.35 -0.21 -17.21
CA TYR A 130 26.93 0.96 -17.90
C TYR A 130 25.86 1.90 -18.53
N SER A 131 24.68 2.01 -17.94
CA SER A 131 23.62 2.86 -18.50
C SER A 131 23.20 3.95 -17.53
N TYR A 132 23.01 5.16 -18.07
CA TYR A 132 22.41 6.29 -17.38
C TYR A 132 21.02 5.97 -16.78
N TYR A 133 20.36 4.92 -17.27
CA TYR A 133 19.03 4.51 -16.83
C TYR A 133 18.97 3.21 -16.05
N TRP A 134 20.11 2.56 -15.76
CA TRP A 134 20.18 1.20 -15.21
C TRP A 134 19.37 0.23 -16.08
N ARG A 135 20.00 -0.63 -16.89
CA ARG A 135 19.26 -1.42 -17.91
C ARG A 135 19.33 -2.93 -17.71
N ILE A 136 19.86 -3.36 -16.56
CA ILE A 136 20.04 -4.78 -16.24
C ILE A 136 19.04 -5.16 -15.16
N SER A 137 18.03 -5.90 -15.58
CA SER A 137 17.04 -6.47 -14.67
C SER A 137 17.39 -7.91 -14.30
N LEU A 138 17.30 -8.25 -13.02
CA LEU A 138 17.43 -9.62 -12.53
C LEU A 138 16.05 -10.21 -12.25
N SER A 139 15.75 -11.41 -12.76
CA SER A 139 14.49 -12.11 -12.50
C SER A 139 14.78 -13.46 -11.87
N ALA A 140 14.50 -13.62 -10.58
CA ALA A 140 14.73 -14.84 -9.83
C ALA A 140 13.42 -15.59 -9.60
N ARG A 141 13.34 -16.85 -10.04
CA ARG A 141 12.12 -17.67 -9.98
C ARG A 141 12.41 -19.08 -9.51
N ASP A 142 11.36 -19.81 -9.15
CA ASP A 142 11.36 -21.24 -8.84
C ASP A 142 12.47 -21.63 -7.84
N GLN A 143 12.46 -21.07 -6.63
CA GLN A 143 13.46 -21.35 -5.59
C GLN A 143 14.90 -20.91 -5.94
N SER A 144 15.11 -20.07 -6.96
CA SER A 144 16.44 -19.55 -7.28
C SER A 144 17.00 -18.67 -6.16
N VAL A 145 18.33 -18.66 -6.02
CA VAL A 145 19.04 -17.95 -4.95
C VAL A 145 20.02 -16.93 -5.54
N LEU A 146 19.86 -15.66 -5.21
CA LEU A 146 20.73 -14.57 -5.66
C LEU A 146 21.40 -13.92 -4.44
N ASN A 147 22.72 -13.84 -4.47
CA ASN A 147 23.52 -13.03 -3.56
C ASN A 147 24.15 -11.89 -4.37
N VAL A 148 23.81 -10.65 -4.04
CA VAL A 148 24.33 -9.46 -4.73
C VAL A 148 25.00 -8.55 -3.72
N LEU A 149 26.25 -8.18 -4.01
CA LEU A 149 27.10 -7.38 -3.14
C LEU A 149 27.76 -6.25 -3.93
N ASN A 150 27.74 -5.05 -3.38
CA ASN A 150 28.46 -3.88 -3.91
C ASN A 150 28.20 -3.64 -5.41
N SER A 151 26.94 -3.68 -5.83
CA SER A 151 26.55 -3.68 -7.26
C SER A 151 25.45 -2.66 -7.55
N THR A 152 25.40 -2.20 -8.80
CA THR A 152 24.41 -1.22 -9.28
C THR A 152 23.50 -1.90 -10.30
N LEU A 153 22.20 -1.95 -10.01
CA LEU A 153 21.20 -2.69 -10.77
C LEU A 153 20.03 -1.80 -11.17
N ASP A 154 19.23 -2.27 -12.12
CA ASP A 154 17.97 -1.63 -12.48
C ASP A 154 16.85 -2.16 -11.59
N PHE A 155 16.12 -3.17 -12.07
CA PHE A 155 15.06 -3.83 -11.33
C PHE A 155 15.41 -5.26 -10.96
N ILE A 156 14.87 -5.69 -9.83
CA ILE A 156 14.99 -7.06 -9.33
C ILE A 156 13.58 -7.63 -9.13
N TYR A 157 13.32 -8.79 -9.73
CA TYR A 157 12.02 -9.45 -9.77
C TYR A 157 12.10 -10.85 -9.16
N PRO A 158 12.09 -10.98 -7.83
CA PRO A 158 11.98 -12.28 -7.17
C PRO A 158 10.52 -12.76 -7.17
N SER A 159 10.33 -14.01 -7.58
CA SER A 159 9.06 -14.73 -7.53
C SER A 159 9.26 -16.21 -7.20
N ASP A 160 8.15 -16.90 -6.95
CA ASP A 160 8.02 -18.34 -6.83
C ASP A 160 9.04 -18.98 -5.87
N SER A 161 9.03 -18.48 -4.63
CA SER A 161 9.92 -18.91 -3.54
C SER A 161 11.40 -18.60 -3.74
N ALA A 162 11.74 -17.60 -4.57
CA ALA A 162 13.12 -17.15 -4.72
C ALA A 162 13.68 -16.56 -3.42
N THR A 163 15.00 -16.64 -3.26
CA THR A 163 15.75 -16.01 -2.17
C THR A 163 16.70 -14.96 -2.75
N VAL A 164 16.62 -13.72 -2.28
CA VAL A 164 17.51 -12.64 -2.74
C VAL A 164 18.14 -11.92 -1.56
N ASN A 165 19.46 -11.85 -1.55
CA ASN A 165 20.24 -11.10 -0.56
C ASN A 165 20.96 -9.94 -1.25
N LEU A 166 20.70 -8.71 -0.82
CA LEU A 166 21.36 -7.49 -1.30
C LEU A 166 22.16 -6.84 -0.18
N THR A 167 23.41 -6.46 -0.46
CA THR A 167 24.23 -5.72 0.50
C THR A 167 25.12 -4.69 -0.21
N TYR A 168 25.17 -3.45 0.29
CA TYR A 168 25.89 -2.35 -0.37
C TYR A 168 25.46 -2.14 -1.83
N CYS A 169 24.18 -2.35 -2.13
CA CYS A 169 23.65 -2.26 -3.49
C CYS A 169 22.90 -0.94 -3.70
N ALA A 170 22.82 -0.53 -4.96
CA ALA A 170 21.86 0.47 -5.42
C ALA A 170 21.01 -0.15 -6.54
N ALA A 171 19.68 -0.09 -6.41
CA ALA A 171 18.74 -0.57 -7.42
C ALA A 171 17.62 0.45 -7.68
N ALA A 172 17.21 0.61 -8.95
CA ALA A 172 16.06 1.42 -9.33
C ALA A 172 14.78 0.97 -8.63
N GLY A 173 14.60 -0.34 -8.54
CA GLY A 173 13.51 -0.92 -7.78
C GLY A 173 13.58 -2.43 -7.64
N MET A 174 12.65 -2.93 -6.86
CA MET A 174 12.45 -4.35 -6.62
C MET A 174 10.95 -4.62 -6.55
N HIS A 175 10.50 -5.59 -7.34
CA HIS A 175 9.11 -6.03 -7.39
C HIS A 175 9.02 -7.50 -7.00
N THR A 176 8.59 -7.74 -5.78
CA THR A 176 8.57 -9.07 -5.16
C THR A 176 7.17 -9.66 -5.21
N MET A 177 7.06 -10.98 -5.42
CA MET A 177 5.80 -11.73 -5.40
C MET A 177 6.03 -13.18 -4.95
N SER A 178 4.96 -13.94 -4.66
CA SER A 178 4.97 -15.40 -4.48
C SER A 178 6.00 -15.97 -3.49
N ASP A 179 5.67 -16.09 -2.20
CA ASP A 179 6.41 -16.82 -1.14
C ASP A 179 7.95 -16.61 -1.10
N SER A 180 8.45 -15.49 -1.63
CA SER A 180 9.88 -15.21 -1.75
C SER A 180 10.46 -14.68 -0.43
N TYR A 181 11.77 -14.86 -0.22
CA TYR A 181 12.50 -14.34 0.92
C TYR A 181 13.57 -13.34 0.49
N ILE A 182 13.49 -12.12 1.01
CA ILE A 182 14.33 -11.00 0.60
C ILE A 182 15.03 -10.41 1.82
N TYR A 183 16.34 -10.28 1.73
CA TYR A 183 17.15 -9.61 2.73
C TYR A 183 17.92 -8.44 2.08
N ILE A 184 17.80 -7.26 2.66
CA ILE A 184 18.42 -6.03 2.16
C ILE A 184 19.18 -5.36 3.31
N ALA A 185 20.47 -5.08 3.12
CA ALA A 185 21.28 -4.40 4.12
C ALA A 185 22.15 -3.33 3.48
N ASP A 186 22.33 -2.19 4.17
CA ASP A 186 23.24 -1.12 3.75
C ASP A 186 23.07 -0.71 2.27
N SER A 187 21.83 -0.66 1.78
CA SER A 187 21.51 -0.51 0.35
C SER A 187 20.53 0.62 0.09
N GLU A 188 20.49 1.10 -1.16
CA GLU A 188 19.48 2.02 -1.65
C GLU A 188 18.59 1.34 -2.68
N ILE A 189 17.28 1.35 -2.44
CA ILE A 189 16.28 0.83 -3.38
C ILE A 189 15.33 1.98 -3.73
N GLY A 190 15.17 2.31 -5.00
CA GLY A 190 14.22 3.35 -5.40
C GLY A 190 12.79 2.96 -5.04
N ILE A 191 12.24 1.98 -5.76
CA ILE A 191 10.88 1.47 -5.53
C ILE A 191 10.96 0.08 -4.90
N LEU A 192 10.39 -0.13 -3.72
CA LEU A 192 10.27 -1.46 -3.12
C LEU A 192 8.81 -1.90 -3.08
N SER A 193 8.42 -2.77 -4.01
CA SER A 193 7.08 -3.35 -4.06
C SER A 193 7.05 -4.74 -3.43
N VAL A 194 6.23 -4.89 -2.40
CA VAL A 194 6.10 -6.13 -1.62
C VAL A 194 4.69 -6.66 -1.75
N ARG A 195 4.55 -7.89 -2.29
CA ARG A 195 3.24 -8.48 -2.58
C ARG A 195 3.08 -9.85 -1.96
N GLU A 196 1.82 -10.20 -1.67
CA GLU A 196 1.41 -11.54 -1.25
C GLU A 196 2.20 -12.01 -0.02
N ASN A 197 2.55 -13.29 0.08
CA ASN A 197 3.22 -13.89 1.24
C ASN A 197 4.76 -13.73 1.22
N VAL A 198 5.28 -12.66 0.62
CA VAL A 198 6.72 -12.39 0.61
C VAL A 198 7.19 -11.98 2.00
N THR A 199 8.37 -12.46 2.39
CA THR A 199 9.09 -11.95 3.56
C THR A 199 10.22 -11.03 3.10
N VAL A 200 10.21 -9.79 3.59
CA VAL A 200 11.27 -8.81 3.36
C VAL A 200 11.82 -8.34 4.70
N GLU A 201 13.13 -8.48 4.87
CA GLU A 201 13.89 -7.92 6.00
C GLU A 201 14.90 -6.89 5.45
N MET A 202 14.67 -5.60 5.73
CA MET A 202 15.52 -4.51 5.28
C MET A 202 16.17 -3.80 6.48
N SER A 203 17.46 -3.51 6.42
CA SER A 203 18.19 -2.87 7.52
C SER A 203 19.22 -1.84 7.06
N ASN A 204 19.42 -0.76 7.82
CA ASN A 204 20.43 0.28 7.54
C ASN A 204 20.40 0.80 6.11
N SER A 205 19.20 0.97 5.55
CA SER A 205 19.01 1.15 4.11
C SER A 205 18.13 2.37 3.82
N HIS A 206 17.94 2.68 2.53
CA HIS A 206 17.10 3.78 2.07
C HIS A 206 16.15 3.31 0.98
N ILE A 207 14.85 3.53 1.17
CA ILE A 207 13.84 3.47 0.11
C ILE A 207 13.67 4.87 -0.45
N SER A 208 14.33 5.18 -1.56
CA SER A 208 14.50 6.56 -2.05
C SER A 208 13.33 7.09 -2.88
N SER A 209 12.47 6.22 -3.39
CA SER A 209 11.18 6.59 -3.97
C SER A 209 10.05 6.21 -3.01
N TYR A 210 9.53 4.99 -3.04
CA TYR A 210 8.43 4.59 -2.16
C TYR A 210 8.42 3.10 -1.85
N ALA A 211 7.93 2.77 -0.66
CA ALA A 211 7.57 1.41 -0.26
C ALA A 211 6.12 1.14 -0.65
N TYR A 212 5.90 0.15 -1.51
CA TYR A 212 4.57 -0.20 -2.02
C TYR A 212 4.13 -1.59 -1.53
N ILE A 213 3.23 -1.62 -0.56
CA ILE A 213 2.77 -2.84 0.10
C ILE A 213 1.43 -3.26 -0.48
N TYR A 214 1.35 -4.52 -0.94
CA TYR A 214 0.13 -5.13 -1.45
C TYR A 214 -0.36 -6.19 -0.46
N ALA A 215 -1.62 -6.07 -0.05
CA ALA A 215 -2.27 -7.02 0.83
C ALA A 215 -3.63 -7.44 0.25
N SER A 216 -4.00 -8.71 0.41
CA SER A 216 -5.24 -9.27 -0.14
C SER A 216 -6.13 -9.89 0.93
N SER A 217 -7.42 -9.55 0.90
CA SER A 217 -8.45 -10.00 1.85
C SER A 217 -8.00 -9.86 3.32
N VAL A 218 -7.56 -8.63 3.67
CA VAL A 218 -7.08 -8.28 5.01
C VAL A 218 -7.97 -7.26 5.70
N ASN A 219 -8.08 -7.36 7.02
CA ASN A 219 -8.54 -6.27 7.88
C ASN A 219 -7.31 -5.62 8.53
N CYS A 220 -7.14 -4.30 8.42
CA CYS A 220 -6.00 -3.61 9.05
C CYS A 220 -6.32 -2.16 9.41
N SER A 221 -5.49 -1.60 10.28
CA SER A 221 -5.51 -0.19 10.66
C SER A 221 -4.11 0.41 10.54
N ILE A 222 -3.94 1.44 9.71
CA ILE A 222 -2.69 2.19 9.58
C ILE A 222 -2.90 3.55 10.23
N ASP A 223 -2.03 3.94 11.15
CA ASP A 223 -2.19 5.15 11.95
C ASP A 223 -0.86 5.89 12.05
N GLU A 224 -0.90 7.22 11.98
CA GLU A 224 0.27 8.10 12.14
C GLU A 224 1.47 7.73 11.24
N LEU A 225 1.23 7.28 10.01
CA LEU A 225 2.29 6.85 9.10
C LEU A 225 2.72 7.98 8.14
N GLU A 226 3.95 8.43 8.32
CA GLU A 226 4.59 9.46 7.49
C GLU A 226 5.94 8.98 6.94
N SER A 227 6.57 9.78 6.08
CA SER A 227 7.94 9.51 5.64
C SER A 227 8.94 9.78 6.76
N GLY A 228 10.06 9.06 6.77
CA GLY A 228 11.06 9.23 7.82
C GLY A 228 12.02 8.06 7.99
N LEU A 229 12.90 8.21 8.97
CA LEU A 229 13.80 7.16 9.44
C LEU A 229 13.08 6.31 10.48
N PHE A 230 12.99 5.01 10.24
CA PHE A 230 12.34 4.05 11.13
C PHE A 230 13.39 3.17 11.81
N ASP A 231 13.55 3.31 13.13
CA ASP A 231 14.37 2.40 13.94
C ASP A 231 13.86 0.95 13.83
N TYR A 232 12.53 0.78 13.81
CA TYR A 232 11.85 -0.48 13.55
C TYR A 232 10.43 -0.21 13.04
N TRP A 233 10.02 -0.93 11.99
CA TRP A 233 8.63 -0.99 11.58
C TRP A 233 8.33 -2.33 10.90
N ASN A 234 7.18 -2.91 11.20
CA ASN A 234 6.70 -4.15 10.59
C ASN A 234 5.21 -4.04 10.25
N PHE A 235 4.84 -4.38 9.02
CA PHE A 235 3.47 -4.21 8.54
C PHE A 235 2.44 -4.96 9.40
N GLU A 236 2.68 -6.23 9.71
CA GLU A 236 1.74 -7.04 10.50
C GLU A 236 1.55 -6.50 11.92
N GLN A 237 2.65 -6.13 12.58
CA GLN A 237 2.66 -5.70 13.98
C GLN A 237 2.15 -4.27 14.15
N ASN A 238 2.58 -3.35 13.28
CA ASN A 238 2.26 -1.94 13.41
C ASN A 238 0.89 -1.59 12.81
N CYS A 239 0.34 -2.43 11.93
CA CYS A 239 -0.93 -2.14 11.25
C CYS A 239 -2.12 -3.03 11.68
N SER A 240 -2.02 -3.73 12.83
CA SER A 240 -3.08 -4.60 13.36
C SER A 240 -3.68 -5.57 12.33
N VAL A 241 -2.83 -6.15 11.47
CA VAL A 241 -3.27 -6.87 10.28
C VAL A 241 -3.88 -8.22 10.64
N VAL A 242 -5.04 -8.54 10.07
CA VAL A 242 -5.73 -9.83 10.17
C VAL A 242 -6.15 -10.31 8.78
N ALA A 243 -5.55 -11.39 8.28
CA ALA A 243 -5.94 -11.99 7.00
C ALA A 243 -7.10 -12.99 7.12
N ALA A 244 -7.93 -13.03 6.08
CA ALA A 244 -8.79 -14.18 5.82
C ALA A 244 -7.94 -15.43 5.47
N PRO A 245 -8.49 -16.66 5.55
CA PRO A 245 -7.76 -17.88 5.20
C PRO A 245 -7.20 -17.92 3.77
N SER A 246 -7.83 -17.20 2.83
CA SER A 246 -7.37 -17.05 1.45
C SER A 246 -6.67 -15.72 1.19
N GLY A 247 -6.46 -14.92 2.22
CA GLY A 247 -5.76 -13.64 2.13
C GLY A 247 -4.25 -13.82 2.08
N GLY A 248 -3.56 -12.80 1.58
CA GLY A 248 -2.11 -12.74 1.49
C GLY A 248 -1.62 -11.48 2.19
N ILE A 249 -0.66 -11.66 3.11
CA ILE A 249 -0.02 -10.58 3.84
C ILE A 249 1.49 -10.70 3.66
N PRO A 250 2.17 -9.64 3.22
CA PRO A 250 3.62 -9.63 3.21
C PRO A 250 4.14 -9.41 4.63
N ASN A 251 5.14 -10.19 5.01
CA ASN A 251 5.93 -9.91 6.21
C ASN A 251 7.03 -8.92 5.84
N PHE A 252 6.69 -7.63 5.85
CA PHE A 252 7.62 -6.55 5.56
C PHE A 252 8.15 -5.92 6.85
N THR A 253 9.44 -6.12 7.12
CA THR A 253 10.14 -5.57 8.28
C THR A 253 11.27 -4.66 7.84
N ILE A 254 11.32 -3.46 8.38
CA ILE A 254 12.43 -2.51 8.21
C ILE A 254 13.03 -2.13 9.56
N VAL A 255 14.35 -1.92 9.57
CA VAL A 255 15.14 -1.55 10.76
C VAL A 255 16.15 -0.48 10.36
N ASP A 256 16.29 0.59 11.13
CA ASP A 256 17.21 1.70 10.83
C ASP A 256 17.16 2.14 9.35
N THR A 257 15.95 2.24 8.80
CA THR A 257 15.73 2.44 7.35
C THR A 257 14.96 3.72 7.08
N LEU A 258 15.47 4.53 6.16
CA LEU A 258 14.81 5.74 5.69
C LEU A 258 13.79 5.37 4.60
N VAL A 259 12.54 5.83 4.74
CA VAL A 259 11.50 5.64 3.73
C VAL A 259 10.97 7.00 3.31
N ASN A 260 11.14 7.34 2.03
CA ASN A 260 10.73 8.65 1.51
C ASN A 260 9.21 8.76 1.34
N TYR A 261 8.53 7.68 0.96
CA TYR A 261 7.09 7.66 0.77
C TYR A 261 6.50 6.26 0.97
N TRP A 262 5.21 6.22 1.36
CA TRP A 262 4.46 4.98 1.56
C TRP A 262 3.30 4.87 0.56
N ALA A 263 3.08 3.65 0.08
CA ALA A 263 1.96 3.31 -0.78
C ALA A 263 1.35 1.96 -0.37
N PHE A 264 0.03 1.85 -0.46
CA PHE A 264 -0.70 0.63 -0.10
C PHE A 264 -1.69 0.22 -1.18
N HIS A 265 -1.79 -1.07 -1.46
CA HIS A 265 -2.83 -1.66 -2.32
C HIS A 265 -3.56 -2.74 -1.54
N PHE A 266 -4.86 -2.52 -1.33
CA PHE A 266 -5.77 -3.50 -0.74
C PHE A 266 -6.65 -4.13 -1.82
N GLN A 267 -6.60 -5.46 -1.95
CA GLN A 267 -7.38 -6.21 -2.94
C GLN A 267 -8.20 -7.34 -2.31
N GLY A 268 -9.04 -8.02 -3.09
CA GLY A 268 -9.95 -9.06 -2.61
C GLY A 268 -11.10 -8.49 -1.77
N GLU A 269 -11.30 -9.05 -0.58
CA GLU A 269 -12.32 -8.61 0.40
C GLU A 269 -11.68 -7.83 1.55
N SER A 270 -10.73 -6.93 1.24
CA SER A 270 -10.01 -6.19 2.29
C SER A 270 -10.88 -5.10 2.93
N ASN A 271 -10.68 -4.85 4.22
CA ASN A 271 -11.26 -3.73 4.95
C ASN A 271 -10.16 -2.98 5.72
N ALA A 272 -9.68 -1.88 5.15
CA ALA A 272 -8.59 -1.10 5.71
C ALA A 272 -9.09 0.23 6.28
N THR A 273 -8.57 0.62 7.44
CA THR A 273 -8.71 1.97 7.99
C THR A 273 -7.34 2.64 8.01
N ILE A 274 -7.25 3.87 7.50
CA ILE A 274 -6.03 4.68 7.50
C ILE A 274 -6.36 5.99 8.21
N SER A 275 -5.59 6.40 9.21
CA SER A 275 -5.79 7.65 9.94
C SER A 275 -4.49 8.44 10.10
N ASP A 276 -4.63 9.77 10.13
CA ASP A 276 -3.59 10.71 10.55
C ASP A 276 -2.23 10.47 9.85
N SER A 277 -2.27 10.12 8.56
CA SER A 277 -1.10 9.69 7.79
C SER A 277 -0.80 10.63 6.61
N SER A 278 0.40 10.50 6.04
CA SER A 278 0.81 11.15 4.79
C SER A 278 1.34 10.11 3.81
N LEU A 279 0.55 9.80 2.78
CA LEU A 279 0.80 8.70 1.84
C LEU A 279 0.99 9.19 0.41
N LEU A 280 1.79 8.47 -0.37
CA LEU A 280 1.90 8.70 -1.80
C LEU A 280 0.68 8.15 -2.54
N LEU A 281 0.28 6.91 -2.22
CA LEU A 281 -0.76 6.21 -2.96
C LEU A 281 -1.58 5.29 -2.04
N VAL A 282 -2.90 5.33 -2.19
CA VAL A 282 -3.83 4.34 -1.64
C VAL A 282 -4.61 3.72 -2.78
N CYS A 283 -4.49 2.41 -2.94
CA CYS A 283 -5.18 1.63 -3.97
C CYS A 283 -6.16 0.64 -3.34
N ALA A 284 -7.37 0.55 -3.91
CA ALA A 284 -8.38 -0.44 -3.57
C ALA A 284 -8.86 -1.16 -4.84
N SER A 285 -8.98 -2.49 -4.82
CA SER A 285 -9.51 -3.26 -5.95
C SER A 285 -10.44 -4.39 -5.50
N ASP A 286 -11.05 -5.09 -6.47
CA ASP A 286 -12.06 -6.14 -6.25
C ASP A 286 -13.27 -5.64 -5.44
N SER A 287 -13.49 -6.18 -4.23
CA SER A 287 -14.59 -5.81 -3.32
C SER A 287 -14.07 -5.11 -2.06
N SER A 288 -12.86 -4.56 -2.12
CA SER A 288 -12.21 -3.96 -0.96
C SER A 288 -12.88 -2.66 -0.53
N VAL A 289 -12.92 -2.42 0.78
CA VAL A 289 -13.41 -1.19 1.40
C VAL A 289 -12.27 -0.52 2.14
N VAL A 290 -11.94 0.72 1.80
CA VAL A 290 -10.87 1.47 2.46
C VAL A 290 -11.45 2.75 3.03
N SER A 291 -11.24 3.00 4.33
CA SER A 291 -11.62 4.26 4.97
C SER A 291 -10.37 5.04 5.36
N VAL A 292 -10.30 6.30 4.96
CA VAL A 292 -9.15 7.19 5.15
C VAL A 292 -9.61 8.41 5.94
N PHE A 293 -8.98 8.71 7.07
CA PHE A 293 -9.37 9.78 7.99
C PHE A 293 -8.21 10.76 8.20
N ALA A 294 -8.48 12.06 8.10
CA ALA A 294 -7.49 13.11 8.40
C ALA A 294 -6.10 12.86 7.78
N THR A 295 -6.09 12.33 6.55
CA THR A 295 -4.89 11.84 5.88
C THR A 295 -4.67 12.61 4.59
N GLU A 296 -3.41 12.94 4.32
CA GLU A 296 -2.99 13.48 3.04
C GLU A 296 -2.55 12.32 2.14
N THR A 297 -3.07 12.27 0.91
CA THR A 297 -2.64 11.28 -0.07
C THR A 297 -2.38 11.95 -1.42
N ASN A 298 -1.26 11.68 -2.07
CA ASN A 298 -1.03 12.26 -3.39
C ASN A 298 -2.02 11.67 -4.41
N SER A 299 -2.19 10.35 -4.42
CA SER A 299 -3.11 9.68 -5.33
C SER A 299 -3.97 8.61 -4.64
N VAL A 300 -5.23 8.51 -5.04
CA VAL A 300 -6.05 7.32 -4.76
C VAL A 300 -6.39 6.61 -6.06
N GLN A 301 -6.41 5.28 -6.01
CA GLN A 301 -6.80 4.44 -7.14
C GLN A 301 -7.86 3.44 -6.68
N THR A 302 -8.97 3.36 -7.40
CA THR A 302 -10.04 2.40 -7.10
C THR A 302 -10.42 1.62 -8.35
N TYR A 303 -10.51 0.30 -8.22
CA TYR A 303 -10.81 -0.63 -9.31
C TYR A 303 -12.02 -1.51 -8.98
N ASP A 304 -12.62 -2.12 -10.01
CA ASP A 304 -13.68 -3.12 -9.89
C ASP A 304 -14.89 -2.64 -9.08
N ASN A 305 -15.27 -3.30 -7.99
CA ASN A 305 -16.40 -2.92 -7.12
C ASN A 305 -15.92 -2.35 -5.78
N SER A 306 -14.67 -1.87 -5.71
CA SER A 306 -14.09 -1.35 -4.47
C SER A 306 -14.73 -0.01 -4.07
N THR A 307 -14.68 0.28 -2.77
CA THR A 307 -15.18 1.54 -2.20
C THR A 307 -14.13 2.19 -1.32
N LEU A 308 -13.86 3.46 -1.54
CA LEU A 308 -13.00 4.27 -0.68
C LEU A 308 -13.83 5.39 -0.02
N TYR A 309 -13.73 5.52 1.30
CA TYR A 309 -14.31 6.63 2.05
C TYR A 309 -13.18 7.53 2.55
N ALA A 310 -13.19 8.81 2.17
CA ALA A 310 -12.21 9.79 2.62
C ALA A 310 -12.89 10.81 3.54
N TYR A 311 -12.48 10.89 4.80
CA TYR A 311 -13.06 11.76 5.83
C TYR A 311 -12.07 12.82 6.28
N ASN A 312 -12.38 14.10 6.05
CA ASN A 312 -11.47 15.20 6.43
C ASN A 312 -10.07 15.05 5.83
N SER A 313 -9.99 14.46 4.64
CA SER A 313 -8.74 14.09 3.98
C SER A 313 -8.54 14.91 2.72
N SER A 314 -7.31 14.95 2.23
CA SER A 314 -6.99 15.59 0.96
C SER A 314 -6.33 14.60 0.02
N THR A 315 -6.85 14.55 -1.21
CA THR A 315 -6.25 13.79 -2.29
C THR A 315 -6.04 14.67 -3.52
N SER A 316 -4.83 14.64 -4.06
CA SER A 316 -4.51 15.41 -5.28
C SER A 316 -5.18 14.77 -6.50
N ASP A 317 -4.82 13.52 -6.81
CA ASP A 317 -5.32 12.77 -7.97
C ASP A 317 -6.19 11.58 -7.56
N ALA A 318 -7.26 11.30 -8.31
CA ALA A 318 -8.06 10.10 -8.12
C ALA A 318 -8.27 9.36 -9.44
N TYR A 319 -7.90 8.09 -9.53
CA TYR A 319 -8.13 7.26 -10.71
C TYR A 319 -9.13 6.17 -10.38
N LEU A 320 -10.30 6.22 -11.01
CA LEU A 320 -11.39 5.30 -10.73
C LEU A 320 -11.77 4.51 -11.98
N TYR A 321 -11.83 3.18 -11.85
CA TYR A 321 -12.14 2.24 -12.92
C TYR A 321 -13.25 1.26 -12.52
N GLY A 322 -13.89 0.61 -13.49
CA GLY A 322 -14.95 -0.37 -13.23
C GLY A 322 -16.23 0.25 -12.63
N ASN A 323 -16.71 -0.33 -11.54
CA ASN A 323 -17.87 0.17 -10.77
C ASN A 323 -17.43 0.78 -9.42
N SER A 324 -16.15 1.18 -9.31
CA SER A 324 -15.59 1.62 -8.04
C SER A 324 -16.15 2.97 -7.59
N GLN A 325 -16.13 3.20 -6.28
CA GLN A 325 -16.75 4.38 -5.68
C GLN A 325 -15.80 5.06 -4.70
N VAL A 326 -15.73 6.39 -4.77
CA VAL A 326 -15.03 7.21 -3.77
C VAL A 326 -16.03 8.15 -3.11
N TRP A 327 -16.10 8.12 -1.78
CA TRP A 327 -16.93 9.01 -0.97
C TRP A 327 -16.05 10.05 -0.28
N ALA A 328 -15.97 11.25 -0.86
CA ALA A 328 -15.18 12.36 -0.32
C ALA A 328 -16.03 13.15 0.69
N ILE A 329 -15.92 12.80 1.96
CA ILE A 329 -16.71 13.33 3.08
C ILE A 329 -15.93 14.42 3.80
N ASN A 330 -16.33 15.68 3.57
CA ASN A 330 -15.55 16.85 4.00
C ASN A 330 -14.08 16.75 3.56
N SER A 331 -13.86 16.25 2.34
CA SER A 331 -12.55 15.95 1.80
C SER A 331 -12.39 16.61 0.44
N THR A 332 -11.15 16.91 0.05
CA THR A 332 -10.84 17.45 -1.27
C THR A 332 -10.32 16.35 -2.20
N CYS A 333 -10.84 16.30 -3.42
CA CYS A 333 -10.39 15.41 -4.49
C CYS A 333 -10.32 16.24 -5.78
N THR A 334 -9.12 16.63 -6.21
CA THR A 334 -8.94 17.72 -7.19
C THR A 334 -9.03 17.29 -8.66
N THR A 335 -8.48 16.14 -9.02
CA THR A 335 -8.32 15.72 -10.43
C THR A 335 -8.76 14.28 -10.63
N PRO A 336 -10.09 14.01 -10.59
CA PRO A 336 -10.56 12.66 -10.79
C PRO A 336 -10.53 12.29 -12.29
N TYR A 337 -9.95 11.13 -12.58
CA TYR A 337 -10.02 10.44 -13.85
C TYR A 337 -10.99 9.27 -13.73
N TYR A 338 -11.96 9.21 -14.64
CA TYR A 338 -13.02 8.20 -14.64
C TYR A 338 -12.91 7.27 -15.83
N SER A 339 -13.18 5.99 -15.57
CA SER A 339 -13.52 5.00 -16.58
C SER A 339 -14.77 4.22 -16.17
N ASP A 340 -15.48 3.68 -17.15
CA ASP A 340 -16.66 2.83 -16.95
C ASP A 340 -17.78 3.48 -16.11
N GLN A 341 -18.23 2.84 -15.03
CA GLN A 341 -19.30 3.28 -14.13
C GLN A 341 -18.78 3.89 -12.83
N ALA A 342 -17.47 4.14 -12.75
CA ALA A 342 -16.86 4.61 -11.52
C ALA A 342 -17.29 6.04 -11.17
N CYS A 343 -17.40 6.34 -9.88
CA CYS A 343 -17.96 7.62 -9.43
C CYS A 343 -17.37 8.14 -8.11
N VAL A 344 -17.32 9.47 -8.01
CA VAL A 344 -16.97 10.21 -6.79
C VAL A 344 -18.23 10.88 -6.23
N TYR A 345 -18.51 10.67 -4.94
CA TYR A 345 -19.55 11.35 -4.18
C TYR A 345 -18.92 12.45 -3.33
N GLY A 346 -19.15 13.71 -3.70
CA GLY A 346 -18.77 14.86 -2.88
C GLY A 346 -19.77 15.06 -1.75
N CYS A 347 -19.36 14.83 -0.51
CA CYS A 347 -20.21 14.88 0.66
C CYS A 347 -19.75 15.98 1.63
N SER A 348 -20.69 16.65 2.28
CA SER A 348 -20.40 17.65 3.32
C SER A 348 -21.07 17.28 4.63
N TYR A 349 -20.52 17.77 5.74
CA TYR A 349 -21.22 17.74 7.01
C TYR A 349 -22.28 18.83 7.07
N VAL A 350 -23.52 18.48 7.37
CA VAL A 350 -24.54 19.48 7.68
C VAL A 350 -24.85 19.40 9.17
N PHE A 351 -24.50 20.47 9.88
CA PHE A 351 -24.74 20.58 11.32
C PHE A 351 -26.07 21.29 11.55
N VAL A 352 -26.94 20.68 12.35
CA VAL A 352 -28.28 21.22 12.62
C VAL A 352 -28.46 21.37 14.12
N GLN A 353 -28.70 22.60 14.56
CA GLN A 353 -29.11 22.91 15.92
C GLN A 353 -30.61 23.11 15.96
N VAL A 354 -31.27 22.51 16.96
CA VAL A 354 -32.69 22.74 17.23
C VAL A 354 -32.82 23.50 18.53
N LEU A 355 -33.41 24.69 18.45
CA LEU A 355 -33.64 25.60 19.57
C LEU A 355 -35.14 25.83 19.76
N ASP A 356 -35.54 26.19 20.97
CA ASP A 356 -36.85 26.76 21.25
C ASP A 356 -36.85 28.30 21.01
N THR A 357 -37.99 28.96 21.17
CA THR A 357 -38.10 30.43 21.00
C THR A 357 -37.33 31.25 22.04
N ALA A 358 -36.88 30.64 23.14
CA ALA A 358 -35.99 31.23 24.14
C ALA A 358 -34.51 30.96 23.84
N SER A 359 -34.18 30.41 22.66
CA SER A 359 -32.82 29.98 22.29
C SER A 359 -32.25 28.87 23.17
N THR A 360 -33.12 28.10 23.85
CA THR A 360 -32.73 26.93 24.63
C THR A 360 -32.55 25.73 23.70
N PRO A 361 -31.42 25.00 23.78
CA PRO A 361 -31.25 23.80 23.00
C PRO A 361 -32.26 22.70 23.32
N ILE A 362 -32.77 22.04 22.29
CA ILE A 362 -33.78 20.99 22.41
C ILE A 362 -33.12 19.62 22.22
N PRO A 363 -32.87 18.83 23.28
CA PRO A 363 -32.33 17.49 23.13
C PRO A 363 -33.39 16.51 22.64
N ASN A 364 -32.95 15.47 21.93
CA ASN A 364 -33.80 14.43 21.34
C ASN A 364 -34.88 14.95 20.36
N ALA A 365 -34.69 16.13 19.78
CA ALA A 365 -35.49 16.58 18.65
C ALA A 365 -35.16 15.71 17.44
N ASN A 366 -36.17 15.21 16.74
CA ASN A 366 -35.96 14.45 15.52
C ASN A 366 -35.77 15.39 14.35
N VAL A 367 -34.61 15.31 13.72
CA VAL A 367 -34.23 16.08 12.54
C VAL A 367 -34.15 15.14 11.34
N THR A 368 -34.87 15.47 10.28
CA THR A 368 -34.92 14.68 9.04
C THR A 368 -34.44 15.53 7.87
N ALA A 369 -33.48 15.01 7.11
CA ALA A 369 -33.05 15.58 5.84
C ALA A 369 -33.80 14.89 4.69
N MET A 370 -34.37 15.68 3.78
CA MET A 370 -35.16 15.18 2.65
C MET A 370 -34.62 15.72 1.33
N TYR A 371 -34.61 14.87 0.31
CA TYR A 371 -34.35 15.28 -1.08
C TYR A 371 -35.50 16.14 -1.62
N ALA A 372 -35.27 16.81 -2.76
CA ALA A 372 -36.26 17.66 -3.41
C ALA A 372 -37.57 16.91 -3.81
N ASN A 373 -37.49 15.60 -4.05
CA ASN A 373 -38.64 14.74 -4.32
C ASN A 373 -39.38 14.27 -3.05
N SER A 374 -39.05 14.84 -1.89
CA SER A 374 -39.58 14.48 -0.56
C SER A 374 -39.25 13.06 -0.08
N THR A 375 -38.29 12.36 -0.68
CA THR A 375 -37.77 11.12 -0.07
C THR A 375 -36.78 11.46 1.04
N VAL A 376 -36.80 10.69 2.13
CA VAL A 376 -35.89 10.88 3.25
C VAL A 376 -34.48 10.49 2.82
N ALA A 377 -33.52 11.39 3.05
CA ALA A 377 -32.09 11.13 2.87
C ALA A 377 -31.49 10.52 4.14
N ASP A 378 -31.78 11.10 5.31
CA ASP A 378 -31.30 10.65 6.62
C ASP A 378 -32.20 11.24 7.73
N SER A 379 -32.20 10.65 8.93
CA SER A 379 -32.94 11.16 10.10
C SER A 379 -32.20 10.82 11.39
N LYS A 380 -32.00 11.83 12.24
CA LYS A 380 -31.24 11.71 13.51
C LYS A 380 -31.91 12.49 14.63
N LEU A 381 -31.62 12.08 15.87
CA LEU A 381 -31.97 12.87 17.04
C LEU A 381 -30.88 13.90 17.34
N THR A 382 -31.26 15.03 17.94
CA THR A 382 -30.31 15.96 18.55
C THR A 382 -29.75 15.44 19.86
N ASP A 383 -28.49 15.78 20.15
CA ASP A 383 -27.81 15.50 21.41
C ASP A 383 -28.27 16.43 22.55
N GLU A 384 -27.63 16.33 23.72
CA GLU A 384 -27.92 17.15 24.91
C GLU A 384 -27.78 18.67 24.68
N THR A 385 -26.98 19.06 23.67
CA THR A 385 -26.74 20.45 23.29
C THR A 385 -27.61 20.91 22.12
N GLY A 386 -28.61 20.09 21.74
CA GLY A 386 -29.54 20.37 20.66
C GLY A 386 -28.95 20.24 19.27
N TRP A 387 -27.76 19.64 19.11
CA TRP A 387 -27.10 19.49 17.82
C TRP A 387 -27.24 18.09 17.23
N THR A 388 -27.23 18.00 15.90
CA THR A 388 -27.01 16.75 15.18
C THR A 388 -26.21 17.01 13.90
N LYS A 389 -25.59 15.95 13.36
CA LYS A 389 -24.71 16.03 12.18
C LYS A 389 -25.14 15.04 11.10
N PHE A 390 -25.40 15.53 9.90
CA PHE A 390 -25.63 14.72 8.70
C PHE A 390 -24.39 14.65 7.82
N ILE A 391 -24.28 13.56 7.05
CA ILE A 391 -23.37 13.46 5.91
C ILE A 391 -24.27 13.43 4.69
N LEU A 392 -24.33 14.55 3.96
CA LEU A 392 -25.21 14.68 2.79
C LEU A 392 -24.37 14.83 1.52
N VAL A 393 -24.81 14.18 0.44
CA VAL A 393 -24.18 14.25 -0.87
C VAL A 393 -24.49 15.61 -1.50
N GLY A 394 -23.48 16.44 -1.75
CA GLY A 394 -23.62 17.71 -2.46
C GLY A 394 -23.60 17.54 -3.97
N GLY A 395 -22.83 16.57 -4.46
CA GLY A 395 -22.74 16.25 -5.87
C GLY A 395 -22.11 14.89 -6.15
N ILE A 396 -22.30 14.43 -7.37
CA ILE A 396 -21.77 13.18 -7.91
C ILE A 396 -20.99 13.53 -9.17
N SER A 397 -19.79 12.99 -9.33
CA SER A 397 -18.97 13.17 -10.52
C SER A 397 -18.56 11.81 -11.07
N ASN A 398 -18.65 11.62 -12.37
CA ASN A 398 -18.32 10.38 -13.06
C ASN A 398 -17.94 10.65 -14.53
N ALA A 399 -17.77 9.58 -15.33
CA ALA A 399 -17.40 9.68 -16.74
C ALA A 399 -18.40 10.46 -17.64
N THR A 400 -19.67 10.60 -17.21
CA THR A 400 -20.71 11.31 -17.98
C THR A 400 -20.86 12.78 -17.58
N GLY A 401 -20.22 13.22 -16.49
CA GLY A 401 -20.16 14.61 -16.06
C GLY A 401 -20.37 14.80 -14.55
N ASP A 402 -20.56 16.05 -14.17
CA ASP A 402 -20.83 16.47 -12.80
C ASP A 402 -22.32 16.74 -12.58
N TYR A 403 -22.87 16.16 -11.51
CA TYR A 403 -24.27 16.25 -11.14
C TYR A 403 -24.41 16.83 -9.73
N SER A 404 -25.09 17.98 -9.61
CA SER A 404 -25.44 18.51 -8.29
C SER A 404 -26.72 17.85 -7.77
N MET A 405 -26.76 17.54 -6.47
CA MET A 405 -27.95 16.98 -5.81
C MET A 405 -29.02 18.04 -5.48
N GLY A 406 -28.68 19.33 -5.61
CA GLY A 406 -29.58 20.44 -5.26
C GLY A 406 -29.73 20.66 -3.75
N ASN A 407 -30.85 21.28 -3.37
CA ASN A 407 -31.13 21.63 -1.97
C ASN A 407 -31.81 20.49 -1.24
N TYR A 408 -31.39 20.26 0.01
CA TYR A 408 -32.10 19.42 0.96
C TYR A 408 -33.12 20.25 1.74
N THR A 409 -34.26 19.66 2.06
CA THR A 409 -35.19 20.20 3.06
C THR A 409 -34.88 19.56 4.40
N ILE A 410 -34.53 20.36 5.40
CA ILE A 410 -34.27 19.90 6.76
C ILE A 410 -35.47 20.22 7.62
N ILE A 411 -36.02 19.22 8.29
CA ILE A 411 -37.19 19.34 9.15
C ILE A 411 -36.82 18.91 10.56
N GLY A 412 -36.97 19.80 11.54
CA GLY A 412 -36.80 19.50 12.96
C GLY A 412 -38.16 19.36 13.61
N THR A 413 -38.34 18.33 14.45
CA THR A 413 -39.59 18.03 15.13
C THR A 413 -39.36 17.69 16.59
N TYR A 414 -40.23 18.20 17.47
CA TYR A 414 -40.26 17.84 18.89
C TYR A 414 -41.72 17.82 19.37
N GLY A 415 -42.26 16.64 19.63
CA GLY A 415 -43.70 16.49 19.90
C GLY A 415 -44.54 16.96 18.70
N TYR A 416 -45.37 17.98 18.90
CA TYR A 416 -46.22 18.57 17.84
C TYR A 416 -45.58 19.78 17.16
N TYR A 417 -44.42 20.23 17.63
CA TYR A 417 -43.73 21.39 17.08
C TYR A 417 -42.82 20.98 15.95
N SER A 418 -42.82 21.76 14.86
CA SER A 418 -41.94 21.55 13.72
C SER A 418 -41.45 22.86 13.13
N ALA A 419 -40.24 22.83 12.59
CA ALA A 419 -39.69 23.89 11.76
C ALA A 419 -38.92 23.24 10.61
N ASN A 420 -38.78 23.97 9.51
CA ASN A 420 -37.97 23.52 8.39
C ASN A 420 -37.16 24.65 7.76
N THR A 421 -36.11 24.27 7.06
CA THR A 421 -35.31 25.14 6.21
C THR A 421 -34.80 24.35 5.01
N THR A 422 -34.22 25.04 4.03
CA THR A 422 -33.46 24.38 2.96
C THR A 422 -31.97 24.64 3.10
N VAL A 423 -31.14 23.69 2.66
CA VAL A 423 -29.68 23.78 2.73
C VAL A 423 -29.04 23.11 1.52
N VAL A 424 -27.97 23.71 1.00
CA VAL A 424 -27.08 23.07 0.02
C VAL A 424 -25.98 22.35 0.79
N ALA A 425 -25.74 21.07 0.51
CA ALA A 425 -24.71 20.27 1.18
C ALA A 425 -23.31 20.58 0.64
N TYR A 426 -22.87 21.84 0.79
CA TYR A 426 -21.57 22.34 0.36
C TYR A 426 -20.95 23.24 1.44
N GLY A 427 -19.66 23.06 1.73
CA GLY A 427 -18.92 23.95 2.64
C GLY A 427 -19.27 23.79 4.13
N ASN A 428 -19.68 22.59 4.53
CA ASN A 428 -20.08 22.24 5.91
C ASN A 428 -21.03 23.23 6.61
N PRO A 429 -22.25 23.44 6.08
CA PRO A 429 -23.14 24.45 6.62
C PRO A 429 -23.61 24.10 8.04
N GLN A 430 -23.74 25.15 8.86
CA GLN A 430 -24.40 25.09 10.16
C GLN A 430 -25.75 25.80 10.04
N ILE A 431 -26.82 25.12 10.46
CA ILE A 431 -28.18 25.65 10.41
C ILE A 431 -28.84 25.57 11.79
N THR A 432 -29.69 26.54 12.08
CA THR A 432 -30.49 26.59 13.31
C THR A 432 -31.96 26.51 12.94
N LEU A 433 -32.69 25.60 13.59
CA LEU A 433 -34.13 25.47 13.52
C LEU A 433 -34.73 25.93 14.84
N THR A 434 -35.62 26.91 14.79
CA THR A 434 -36.33 27.40 15.97
C THR A 434 -37.74 26.86 15.98
N LEU A 435 -38.07 26.04 16.98
CA LEU A 435 -39.41 25.50 17.17
C LEU A 435 -40.26 26.50 17.98
N ASP A 436 -41.50 26.73 17.54
CA ASP A 436 -42.42 27.74 18.12
C ASP A 436 -43.03 27.31 19.46
N PHE A 437 -42.17 27.10 20.44
CA PHE A 437 -42.52 26.91 21.85
C PHE A 437 -41.37 27.34 22.76
N ILE A 438 -41.57 27.26 24.07
CA ILE A 438 -40.53 27.43 25.08
C ILE A 438 -40.52 26.11 25.86
N ILE A 439 -39.37 25.44 25.96
CA ILE A 439 -39.23 24.34 26.91
C ILE A 439 -39.38 24.99 28.28
N PRO A 440 -40.38 24.60 29.10
CA PRO A 440 -40.43 25.10 30.46
C PRO A 440 -39.16 24.62 31.15
N GLU A 441 -38.26 25.56 31.46
CA GLU A 441 -37.17 25.33 32.39
C GLU A 441 -37.80 25.01 33.74
N PHE A 442 -38.11 23.73 33.97
CA PHE A 442 -38.30 23.27 35.31
C PHE A 442 -36.93 23.45 35.97
N GLN A 443 -36.80 24.53 36.76
CA GLN A 443 -35.61 24.73 37.59
C GLN A 443 -35.24 23.38 38.19
N THR A 444 -33.98 22.96 38.06
CA THR A 444 -33.54 21.62 38.45
C THR A 444 -34.02 21.29 39.87
N VAL A 445 -34.06 22.32 40.74
CA VAL A 445 -34.65 22.31 42.07
C VAL A 445 -36.07 21.73 42.11
N THR A 446 -36.96 22.10 41.20
CA THR A 446 -38.36 21.65 41.14
C THR A 446 -38.47 20.18 40.73
N LEU A 447 -37.67 19.74 39.75
CA LEU A 447 -37.61 18.33 39.35
C LEU A 447 -37.00 17.48 40.47
N THR A 448 -35.88 17.93 41.06
CA THR A 448 -35.30 17.27 42.23
C THR A 448 -36.29 17.25 43.41
N LEU A 449 -37.06 18.31 43.64
CA LEU A 449 -38.10 18.33 44.66
C LEU A 449 -39.20 17.31 44.35
N LEU A 450 -39.66 17.22 43.11
CA LEU A 450 -40.69 16.26 42.69
C LEU A 450 -40.19 14.82 42.83
N PHE A 451 -38.97 14.53 42.44
CA PHE A 451 -38.37 13.20 42.60
C PHE A 451 -38.08 12.87 44.06
N THR A 452 -37.55 13.81 44.85
CA THR A 452 -37.33 13.61 46.30
C THR A 452 -38.64 13.44 47.05
N LEU A 453 -39.68 14.19 46.70
CA LEU A 453 -41.03 13.99 47.22
C LEU A 453 -41.54 12.61 46.82
N ALA A 454 -41.56 12.25 45.54
CA ALA A 454 -42.08 10.95 45.07
C ALA A 454 -41.34 9.75 45.70
N THR A 455 -40.02 9.83 45.83
CA THR A 455 -39.20 8.80 46.51
C THR A 455 -39.47 8.77 48.01
N LEU A 456 -39.62 9.92 48.67
CA LEU A 456 -39.99 10.01 50.08
C LEU A 456 -41.39 9.45 50.35
N THR A 457 -42.39 9.77 49.52
CA THR A 457 -43.75 9.21 49.65
C THR A 457 -43.73 7.71 49.44
N SER A 458 -42.99 7.22 48.43
CA SER A 458 -42.81 5.79 48.18
C SER A 458 -42.15 5.09 49.37
N TRP A 459 -41.11 5.69 49.96
CA TRP A 459 -40.44 5.17 51.15
C TRP A 459 -41.36 5.14 52.39
N LEU A 460 -42.12 6.21 52.63
CA LEU A 460 -43.09 6.28 53.73
C LEU A 460 -44.20 5.23 53.58
N LEU A 461 -44.71 5.02 52.36
CA LEU A 461 -45.69 3.97 52.06
C LEU A 461 -45.10 2.57 52.27
N HIS A 462 -43.87 2.33 51.84
CA HIS A 462 -43.19 1.04 52.06
C HIS A 462 -42.92 0.78 53.56
N ARG A 463 -42.51 1.81 54.32
CA ARG A 463 -42.29 1.71 55.77
C ARG A 463 -43.58 1.38 56.52
N LYS A 464 -44.72 1.93 56.10
CA LYS A 464 -46.04 1.64 56.71
C LYS A 464 -46.50 0.20 56.48
N GLN A 465 -46.03 -0.46 55.43
CA GLN A 465 -46.38 -1.85 55.11
C GLN A 465 -45.51 -2.89 55.84
N ARG A 466 -44.33 -2.52 56.35
CA ARG A 466 -43.55 -3.39 57.23
C ARG A 466 -44.14 -3.36 58.64
N LYS A 467 -45.09 -4.25 58.92
CA LYS A 467 -45.48 -4.56 60.31
C LYS A 467 -44.25 -5.15 61.02
N PRO A 468 -43.95 -4.74 62.26
CA PRO A 468 -42.86 -5.33 63.04
C PRO A 468 -43.16 -6.82 63.24
N GLN A 469 -42.17 -7.68 62.92
CA GLN A 469 -42.11 -9.06 63.41
C GLN A 469 -41.52 -9.07 64.82
#